data_AF-A0AAE4SCS6-F1
#
_entry.id   AF-A0AAE4SCS6-F1
#
_cell.length_a   1.000
_cell.length_b   1.000
_cell.length_c   1.000
_cell.angle_alpha   90.00
_cell.angle_beta   90.00
_cell.angle_gamma   90.00
#
_symmetry.space_group_name_H-M   'P 1'
#
loop_
_entity.id
_entity.type
_entity.pdbx_description
1 polymer ?
#
loop_
_entity_poly.entity_id
_entity_poly.type
_entity_poly.pdbx_seq_one_letter_code
_entity_poly.pdbx_strand_id
1 'polypeptide(L)' 'MKVWLLDIIVGVSALIVFGILLFVLPMVMPAAYGYIGALLLFIAYLAVAGLTVIKNSIT' A
#
# COMPACT_ATOMS: atom_id res chain seq x y z
N MET A 1 14.30 -13.14 9.74
CA MET A 1 14.27 -13.14 8.26
C MET A 1 15.31 -12.15 7.77
N LYS A 2 15.99 -12.40 6.65
CA LYS A 2 16.92 -11.40 6.12
C LYS A 2 16.14 -10.13 5.74
N VAL A 3 16.61 -8.94 6.12
CA VAL A 3 15.90 -7.65 6.02
C VAL A 3 15.30 -7.39 4.63
N TRP A 4 16.05 -7.70 3.57
CA TRP A 4 15.60 -7.58 2.16
C TRP A 4 14.34 -8.37 1.82
N LEU A 5 14.03 -9.46 2.53
CA LEU A 5 12.81 -10.24 2.29
C LEU A 5 11.56 -9.47 2.74
N LEU A 6 11.67 -8.67 3.79
CA LEU A 6 10.56 -7.85 4.30
C LEU A 6 10.27 -6.69 3.33
N ASP A 7 11.32 -6.10 2.76
CA ASP A 7 11.20 -5.06 1.71
C ASP A 7 10.49 -5.59 0.46
N ILE A 8 10.83 -6.81 0.01
CA ILE A 8 10.18 -7.45 -1.13
C ILE A 8 8.70 -7.71 -0.84
N ILE A 9 8.37 -8.25 0.34
CA ILE A 9 6.99 -8.54 0.72
C ILE A 9 6.16 -7.25 0.75
N VAL A 10 6.70 -6.18 1.34
CA VAL A 10 6.03 -4.87 1.38
C VAL A 10 5.85 -4.30 -0.03
N GLY A 11 6.86 -4.37 -0.89
CA GLY A 11 6.76 -3.90 -2.27
C GLY A 11 5.71 -4.67 -3.09
N VAL A 12 5.70 -6.00 -3.00
CA VAL A 12 4.73 -6.84 -3.73
C VAL A 12 3.32 -6.64 -3.20
N SER A 13 3.14 -6.60 -1.88
CA SER A 13 1.82 -6.34 -1.28
C SER A 13 1.31 -4.94 -1.59
N ALA A 14 2.18 -3.92 -1.66
CA ALA A 14 1.82 -2.57 -2.10
C ALA A 14 1.22 -2.57 -3.51
N LEU A 15 1.86 -3.25 -4.47
CA LEU A 15 1.36 -3.36 -5.84
C LEU A 15 -0.02 -4.03 -5.89
N ILE A 16 -0.20 -5.13 -5.15
CA ILE A 16 -1.47 -5.86 -5.09
C ILE A 16 -2.57 -4.98 -4.49
N VAL A 17 -2.30 -4.35 -3.33
CA VAL A 17 -3.26 -3.48 -2.65
C VAL A 17 -3.64 -2.30 -3.54
N PHE A 18 -2.68 -1.67 -4.22
CA PHE A 18 -2.98 -0.54 -5.10
C PHE A 18 -3.83 -0.96 -6.30
N GLY A 19 -3.52 -2.09 -6.94
CA GLY A 19 -4.33 -2.62 -8.04
C GLY A 19 -5.76 -2.92 -7.61
N ILE A 20 -5.95 -3.51 -6.43
CA ILE A 20 -7.28 -3.76 -5.86
C ILE A 20 -8.00 -2.44 -5.59
N LEU A 21 -7.34 -1.46 -4.98
CA LEU A 21 -7.95 -0.16 -4.68
C LEU A 21 -8.41 0.56 -5.95
N LEU A 22 -7.60 0.54 -7.02
CA LEU A 22 -7.95 1.16 -8.31
C LEU A 22 -9.14 0.49 -8.99
N PHE A 23 -9.32 -0.83 -8.83
CA PHE A 23 -10.47 -1.54 -9.40
C PHE A 23 -11.72 -1.42 -8.52
N VAL A 24 -11.58 -1.58 -7.21
CA VAL A 24 -12.71 -1.74 -6.30
C VAL A 24 -13.33 -0.40 -5.91
N LEU A 25 -12.55 0.65 -5.65
CA LEU A 25 -13.14 1.92 -5.23
C LEU A 25 -14.07 2.53 -6.30
N PRO A 26 -13.69 2.61 -7.58
CA PRO A 26 -14.58 3.13 -8.62
C PRO A 26 -15.85 2.30 -8.84
N MET A 27 -15.93 1.05 -8.34
CA MET A 27 -17.16 0.25 -8.40
C MET A 27 -18.19 0.65 -7.34
N VAL A 28 -17.75 1.25 -6.23
CA VAL A 28 -18.63 1.59 -5.09
C VAL A 28 -18.86 3.09 -4.92
N MET A 29 -18.10 3.94 -5.62
CA MET A 29 -18.26 5.41 -5.59
C MET A 29 -17.94 6.03 -6.96
N PRO A 30 -18.33 7.29 -7.22
CA PRO A 30 -18.07 7.93 -8.50
C PRO A 30 -16.58 7.93 -8.82
N ALA A 31 -16.23 7.62 -10.07
CA ALA A 31 -14.83 7.40 -10.50
C ALA A 31 -13.86 8.52 -10.09
N ALA A 32 -14.30 9.78 -10.17
CA ALA A 32 -13.51 10.94 -9.75
C ALA A 32 -13.07 10.86 -8.27
N TYR A 33 -13.97 10.45 -7.38
CA TYR A 33 -13.66 10.27 -5.95
C TYR A 33 -12.99 8.92 -5.67
N GLY A 34 -13.31 7.88 -6.45
CA GLY A 34 -12.77 6.53 -6.30
C GLY A 34 -11.26 6.47 -6.51
N TYR A 35 -10.74 7.09 -7.58
CA TYR A 35 -9.30 7.11 -7.82
C TYR A 35 -8.53 7.95 -6.80
N ILE A 36 -9.08 9.10 -6.39
CA ILE A 36 -8.48 9.94 -5.34
C ILE A 36 -8.46 9.18 -4.00
N GLY A 37 -9.57 8.51 -3.64
CA GLY A 37 -9.63 7.68 -2.45
C GLY A 37 -8.64 6.51 -2.48
N ALA A 38 -8.50 5.84 -3.64
CA ALA A 38 -7.55 4.75 -3.83
C ALA A 38 -6.11 5.23 -3.61
N LEU A 39 -5.77 6.42 -4.14
CA LEU A 39 -4.46 7.04 -3.94
C LEU A 39 -4.22 7.36 -2.45
N LEU A 40 -5.19 7.98 -1.77
CA LEU A 40 -5.05 8.36 -0.36
C LEU A 40 -4.89 7.14 0.55
N LEU A 41 -5.68 6.08 0.33
CA LEU A 41 -5.57 4.82 1.08
C LEU A 41 -4.24 4.12 0.82
N PHE A 42 -3.75 4.17 -0.42
CA PHE A 42 -2.45 3.62 -0.77
C PHE A 42 -1.30 4.36 -0.09
N ILE A 43 -1.34 5.69 -0.04
CA ILE A 43 -0.35 6.51 0.68
C ILE A 43 -0.37 6.18 2.18
N ALA A 44 -1.56 6.06 2.79
CA ALA A 44 -1.69 5.69 4.19
C ALA A 44 -1.09 4.29 4.47
N TYR A 45 -1.36 3.33 3.58
CA TYR A 45 -0.75 2.00 3.64
C TYR A 45 0.78 2.05 3.58
N LEU A 46 1.35 2.78 2.61
CA LEU A 46 2.80 2.92 2.48
C LEU A 46 3.45 3.59 3.68
N ALA A 47 2.80 4.57 4.30
CA ALA A 47 3.30 5.23 5.50
C ALA A 47 3.46 4.23 6.66
N VAL A 48 2.45 3.38 6.89
CA VAL A 48 2.48 2.35 7.95
C VAL A 48 3.48 1.24 7.62
N ALA A 49 3.49 0.78 6.37
CA ALA A 49 4.39 -0.27 5.91
C ALA A 49 5.85 0.18 5.98
N GLY A 50 6.14 1.41 5.54
CA GLY A 50 7.47 2.02 5.63
C GLY A 50 7.95 2.18 7.07
N LEU A 51 7.06 2.60 8.00
CA LEU A 51 7.40 2.67 9.43
C LEU A 51 7.78 1.30 10.01
N THR A 52 7.07 0.26 9.57
CA THR A 52 7.28 -1.13 10.01
C THR A 52 8.60 -1.68 9.48
N VAL A 53 8.95 -1.38 8.23
CA VAL A 53 10.25 -1.73 7.63
C VAL A 53 11.39 -1.05 8.38
N ILE A 54 11.28 0.27 8.59
CA ILE A 54 12.31 1.06 9.28
C ILE A 54 12.53 0.51 10.69
N LYS A 55 11.47 0.28 11.47
CA LYS A 55 11.60 -0.27 12.83
C LYS A 55 12.35 -1.61 12.86
N ASN A 56 12.05 -2.52 11.92
CA ASN A 56 12.70 -3.83 11.84
C ASN A 56 14.11 -3.80 11.23
N SER A 57 14.52 -2.69 10.61
CA SER A 57 15.88 -2.51 10.10
C SER A 57 16.84 -1.95 11.15
N ILE A 58 16.34 -1.29 12.19
CA ILE A 58 17.15 -0.63 13.23
C ILE A 58 17.25 -1.52 14.51
N THR A 59 16.38 -2.52 14.66
CA THR A 59 16.33 -3.45 15.81
C THR A 59 16.96 -4.78 15.45
#